data_AF-A0A4Q0IKU8-F1
#
_entry.id   AF-A0A4Q0IKU8-F1
#
_cell.length_a   1.000
_cell.length_b   1.000
_cell.length_c   1.000
_cell.angle_alpha   90.00
_cell.angle_beta   90.00
_cell.angle_gamma   90.00
#
_symmetry.space_group_name_H-M   'P 1'
#
loop_
_entity.id
_entity.type
_entity.pdbx_description
1 polymer ?
#
loop_
_entity_poly.entity_id
_entity_poly.type
_entity_poly.pdbx_seq_one_letter_code
_entity_poly.pdbx_strand_id
1 'polypeptide(L)'
;APSADGQVISEFSGKMLISGEPDASSFPSGGIRSTFEARGYTAWDPSVPVFIIHQPYGATLHIPTYFYSYSGEALDRKIPLLRSISALSRQALRILKLFGNTSAGYVRAMVGPEQEYFLVDKNLAVLRPDIMLAGRTLLGAPSPKGQ
;
A
#
# COMPACT_ATOMS: atom_id res chain seq x y z
N ALA A 1 29.36 0.21 -13.96
CA ALA A 1 30.22 -0.14 -15.11
C ALA A 1 29.81 -1.53 -15.58
N PRO A 2 29.86 -1.87 -16.89
CA PRO A 2 29.64 -3.25 -17.34
C PRO A 2 30.61 -4.21 -16.64
N SER A 3 30.28 -5.51 -16.64
CA SER A 3 31.18 -6.54 -16.11
C SER A 3 32.52 -6.49 -16.85
N ALA A 4 33.58 -7.00 -16.22
CA ALA A 4 34.88 -7.21 -16.87
C ALA A 4 34.76 -8.00 -18.19
N ASP A 5 33.68 -8.78 -18.33
CA ASP A 5 33.35 -9.59 -19.51
C ASP A 5 32.44 -8.88 -20.55
N GLY A 6 32.20 -7.57 -20.40
CA GLY A 6 31.39 -6.78 -21.36
C GLY A 6 29.88 -6.97 -21.27
N GLN A 7 29.37 -7.70 -20.28
CA GLN A 7 27.93 -7.87 -20.05
C GLN A 7 27.31 -6.68 -19.31
N VAL A 8 26.08 -6.31 -19.68
CA VAL A 8 25.26 -5.32 -18.98
C VAL A 8 24.87 -5.89 -17.62
N ILE A 9 25.47 -5.36 -16.54
CA ILE A 9 25.12 -5.73 -15.18
C ILE A 9 23.85 -4.96 -14.80
N SER A 10 22.69 -5.61 -14.85
CA SER A 10 21.53 -5.22 -14.05
C SER A 10 21.50 -6.06 -12.78
N GLU A 11 22.37 -5.75 -11.83
CA GLU A 11 22.45 -6.46 -10.55
C GLU A 11 21.52 -5.80 -9.53
N PHE A 12 20.63 -6.60 -8.96
CA PHE A 12 19.77 -6.20 -7.85
C PHE A 12 20.47 -6.56 -6.54
N SER A 13 20.87 -5.54 -5.77
CA SER A 13 21.53 -5.75 -4.47
C SER A 13 20.56 -5.53 -3.32
N GLY A 14 20.79 -6.22 -2.19
CA GLY A 14 19.95 -6.05 -0.99
C GLY A 14 19.93 -4.63 -0.43
N LYS A 15 20.92 -3.79 -0.75
CA LYS A 15 20.91 -2.36 -0.39
C LYS A 15 19.76 -1.58 -1.05
N MET A 16 19.23 -2.08 -2.16
CA MET A 16 18.09 -1.48 -2.87
C MET A 16 16.74 -1.79 -2.22
N LEU A 17 16.70 -2.66 -1.19
CA LEU A 17 15.48 -2.98 -0.43
C LEU A 17 15.11 -1.92 0.61
N ILE A 18 15.98 -0.92 0.79
CA ILE A 18 15.77 0.22 1.68
C ILE A 18 16.07 1.48 0.86
N SER A 19 15.08 2.35 0.70
CA SER A 19 15.23 3.61 -0.03
C SER A 19 14.71 4.77 0.80
N GLY A 20 15.46 5.87 0.83
CA GLY A 20 15.00 7.13 1.40
C GLY A 20 14.26 7.94 0.34
N GLU A 21 13.05 8.38 0.65
CA GLU A 21 12.28 9.32 -0.16
C GLU A 21 12.51 10.74 0.37
N PRO A 22 13.22 11.59 -0.39
CA PRO A 22 13.62 12.92 0.08
C PRO A 22 12.45 13.90 0.21
N ASP A 23 11.32 13.68 -0.48
CA ASP A 23 10.13 14.53 -0.40
C ASP A 23 8.86 13.74 -0.01
N ALA A 24 8.75 13.42 1.27
CA ALA A 24 7.52 12.88 1.86
C ALA A 24 6.64 13.99 2.48
N SER A 25 6.85 15.26 2.14
CA SER A 25 6.11 16.40 2.71
C SER A 25 4.64 16.42 2.29
N SER A 26 4.32 15.80 1.16
CA SER A 26 2.98 15.64 0.60
C SER A 26 2.10 14.65 1.37
N PHE A 27 2.68 13.84 2.28
CA PHE A 27 1.91 12.95 3.14
C PHE A 27 1.33 13.70 4.35
N PRO A 28 0.14 13.31 4.86
CA PRO A 28 -0.54 14.03 5.93
C PRO A 28 0.38 14.21 7.16
N SER A 29 0.85 15.43 7.38
CA SER A 29 1.82 15.77 8.43
C SER A 29 1.23 16.62 9.56
N GLY A 30 -0.07 16.92 9.49
CA GLY A 30 -0.75 17.80 10.45
C GLY A 30 -0.22 19.25 10.46
N GLY A 31 0.63 19.64 9.50
CA GLY A 31 1.26 20.97 9.47
C GLY A 31 2.41 21.17 10.46
N ILE A 32 2.86 20.11 11.15
CA ILE A 32 3.82 20.22 12.27
C ILE A 32 5.28 19.99 11.82
N ARG A 33 5.52 19.48 10.61
CA ARG A 33 6.86 19.11 10.16
C ARG A 33 7.50 20.19 9.29
N SER A 34 8.72 20.58 9.66
CA SER A 34 9.57 21.41 8.80
C SER A 34 10.04 20.60 7.58
N THR A 35 10.13 21.22 6.42
CA THR A 35 10.41 20.56 5.13
C THR A 35 11.72 19.77 5.11
N PHE A 36 12.70 20.12 5.96
CA PHE A 36 13.96 19.37 6.07
C PHE A 36 13.82 18.01 6.77
N GLU A 37 12.78 17.83 7.59
CA GLU A 37 12.47 16.58 8.33
C GLU A 37 11.42 15.72 7.61
N ALA A 38 10.90 16.21 6.49
CA ALA A 38 9.88 15.54 5.69
C ALA A 38 10.44 14.39 4.82
N ARG A 39 11.42 13.65 5.33
CA ARG A 39 11.97 12.46 4.67
C ARG A 39 11.17 11.23 5.05
N GLY A 40 10.84 10.44 4.03
CA GLY A 40 10.29 9.11 4.19
C GLY A 40 11.37 8.05 4.00
N TYR A 41 11.17 6.89 4.60
CA TYR A 41 12.05 5.74 4.46
C TYR A 41 11.20 4.52 4.15
N THR A 42 11.65 3.75 3.17
CA THR A 42 11.06 2.47 2.83
C THR A 42 11.91 1.34 3.38
N ALA A 43 11.25 0.27 3.83
CA ALA A 43 11.91 -0.97 4.21
C ALA A 43 11.11 -2.16 3.67
N TRP A 44 11.79 -3.16 3.13
CA TRP A 44 11.13 -4.37 2.63
C TRP A 44 10.30 -5.09 3.72
N ASP A 45 9.08 -5.48 3.36
CA ASP A 45 8.27 -6.40 4.15
C ASP A 45 8.39 -7.85 3.61
N PRO A 46 9.08 -8.74 4.34
CA PRO A 46 9.21 -10.14 3.93
C PRO A 46 7.93 -10.97 4.19
N SER A 47 6.92 -10.42 4.87
CA SER A 47 5.67 -11.14 5.14
C SER A 47 4.72 -11.21 3.95
N VAL A 48 4.93 -10.37 2.93
CA VAL A 48 4.16 -10.35 1.69
C VAL A 48 5.09 -10.76 0.53
N PRO A 49 4.66 -11.68 -0.35
CA PRO A 49 5.48 -12.12 -1.46
C PRO A 49 5.76 -10.98 -2.43
N VAL A 50 6.98 -10.97 -2.96
CA VAL A 50 7.38 -10.15 -4.11
C VAL A 50 6.65 -10.68 -5.35
N PHE A 51 6.18 -9.78 -6.21
CA PHE A 51 5.46 -10.16 -7.43
C PHE A 51 5.91 -9.33 -8.63
N ILE A 52 5.61 -9.82 -9.83
CA ILE A 52 5.97 -9.18 -11.08
C ILE A 52 4.69 -8.71 -11.77
N ILE A 53 4.66 -7.46 -12.19
CA ILE A 53 3.60 -6.94 -13.06
C ILE A 53 4.15 -6.89 -14.48
N HIS A 54 3.49 -7.61 -15.39
CA HIS A 54 3.83 -7.60 -16.81
C HIS A 54 3.23 -6.38 -17.51
N GLN A 55 4.02 -5.76 -18.38
CA GLN A 55 3.64 -4.67 -19.26
C GLN A 55 3.90 -5.07 -20.72
N PRO A 56 3.31 -4.38 -21.72
CA PRO A 56 3.47 -4.77 -23.13
C PRO A 56 4.92 -4.88 -23.62
N TYR A 57 5.85 -4.14 -23.00
CA TYR A 57 7.26 -4.08 -23.40
C TYR A 57 8.24 -4.45 -22.28
N GLY A 58 7.77 -5.11 -21.21
CA GLY A 58 8.64 -5.46 -20.10
C GLY A 58 7.92 -6.02 -18.88
N ALA A 59 8.65 -6.15 -17.79
CA ALA A 59 8.12 -6.63 -16.53
C ALA A 59 8.73 -5.82 -15.38
N THR A 60 7.93 -5.50 -14.38
CA THR A 60 8.36 -4.71 -13.23
C THR A 60 8.27 -5.54 -11.97
N LEU A 61 9.41 -5.71 -11.30
CA LEU A 61 9.50 -6.34 -9.98
C LEU A 61 8.93 -5.39 -8.91
N HIS A 62 7.89 -5.84 -8.21
CA HIS A 62 7.24 -5.10 -7.14
C HIS A 62 7.58 -5.73 -5.79
N ILE A 63 8.28 -4.95 -4.97
CA ILE A 63 8.73 -5.35 -3.64
C ILE A 63 7.83 -4.65 -2.61
N PRO A 64 7.04 -5.40 -1.82
CA PRO A 64 6.20 -4.81 -0.78
C PRO A 64 7.07 -4.13 0.29
N THR A 65 6.75 -2.89 0.65
CA THR A 65 7.52 -2.13 1.64
C THR A 65 6.62 -1.56 2.73
N TYR A 66 7.26 -1.24 3.85
CA TYR A 66 6.79 -0.31 4.86
C TYR A 66 7.27 1.09 4.49
N PHE A 67 6.48 2.12 4.81
CA PHE A 67 6.86 3.52 4.63
C PHE A 67 6.64 4.32 5.91
N TYR A 68 7.73 4.93 6.42
CA TYR A 68 7.74 5.63 7.70
C TYR A 68 8.64 6.87 7.65
N SER A 69 8.41 7.82 8.56
CA SER A 69 9.21 9.04 8.67
C SER A 69 10.52 8.82 9.41
N TYR A 70 11.41 9.81 9.38
CA TYR A 70 12.60 9.83 10.22
C TYR A 70 12.29 9.62 11.73
N SER A 71 11.19 10.20 12.21
CA SER A 71 10.68 10.05 13.59
C SER A 71 10.05 8.68 13.89
N GLY A 72 9.93 7.78 12.91
CA GLY A 72 9.30 6.47 13.06
C GLY A 72 7.78 6.47 12.99
N GLU A 73 7.17 7.58 12.57
CA GLU A 73 5.72 7.68 12.34
C GLU A 73 5.37 6.98 11.03
N ALA A 74 4.24 6.28 11.01
CA ALA A 74 3.80 5.57 9.81
C ALA A 74 3.30 6.57 8.77
N LEU A 75 3.85 6.48 7.56
CA LEU A 75 3.40 7.24 6.39
C LEU A 75 2.61 6.37 5.41
N ASP A 76 2.57 5.05 5.63
CA ASP A 76 1.70 4.11 4.93
C ASP A 76 0.42 3.77 5.72
N ARG A 77 -0.43 2.96 5.08
CA ARG A 77 -1.60 2.32 5.71
C ARG A 77 -1.29 0.94 6.30
N LYS A 78 -0.15 0.35 5.96
CA LYS A 78 0.21 -1.03 6.29
C LYS A 78 0.68 -1.16 7.75
N ILE A 79 1.57 -0.29 8.20
CA ILE A 79 2.06 -0.25 9.58
C ILE A 79 0.87 -0.05 10.56
N PRO A 80 -0.05 0.92 10.36
CA PRO A 80 -1.23 1.04 11.23
C PRO A 80 -2.12 -0.22 11.23
N LEU A 81 -2.31 -0.86 10.08
CA LEU A 81 -3.08 -2.11 9.97
C LEU A 81 -2.43 -3.24 10.78
N LEU A 82 -1.11 -3.46 10.64
CA LEU A 82 -0.39 -4.50 11.40
C LEU A 82 -0.41 -4.24 12.91
N ARG A 83 -0.30 -2.96 13.32
CA ARG A 83 -0.45 -2.55 14.72
C ARG A 83 -1.85 -2.89 15.25
N SER A 84 -2.89 -2.62 14.46
CA SER A 84 -4.28 -2.96 14.79
C SER A 84 -4.48 -4.48 14.96
N ILE A 85 -3.98 -5.29 14.01
CA ILE A 85 -4.07 -6.76 14.07
C ILE A 85 -3.33 -7.29 15.31
N SER A 86 -2.15 -6.76 15.63
CA SER A 86 -1.40 -7.16 16.83
C SER A 86 -2.14 -6.81 18.12
N ALA A 87 -2.74 -5.62 18.18
CA ALA A 87 -3.55 -5.20 19.32
C ALA A 87 -4.78 -6.12 19.51
N LEU A 88 -5.49 -6.43 18.42
CA LEU A 88 -6.63 -7.34 18.42
C LEU A 88 -6.23 -8.74 18.90
N SER A 89 -5.14 -9.29 18.36
CA SER A 89 -4.61 -10.60 18.74
C SER A 89 -4.32 -10.70 20.24
N ARG A 90 -3.68 -9.67 20.81
CA ARG A 90 -3.38 -9.61 22.25
C ARG A 90 -4.63 -9.66 23.12
N GLN A 91 -5.68 -8.93 22.74
CA GLN A 91 -6.93 -8.93 23.51
C GLN A 91 -7.72 -10.24 23.32
N ALA A 92 -7.77 -10.77 22.09
CA ALA A 92 -8.43 -12.03 21.80
C ALA A 92 -7.81 -13.19 22.60
N LEU A 93 -6.48 -13.23 22.73
CA LEU A 93 -5.79 -14.24 23.55
C LEU A 93 -6.15 -14.17 25.04
N ARG A 94 -6.40 -12.97 25.60
CA ARG A 94 -6.85 -12.84 27.00
C ARG A 94 -8.20 -13.52 27.20
N ILE A 95 -9.12 -13.33 26.25
CA ILE A 95 -10.46 -13.93 26.30
C ILE A 95 -10.37 -15.45 26.11
N LEU A 96 -9.58 -15.93 25.13
CA LEU A 96 -9.40 -17.37 24.89
C LEU A 96 -8.87 -18.12 26.11
N LYS A 97 -7.96 -17.51 26.87
CA LYS A 97 -7.45 -18.07 28.14
C LYS A 97 -8.55 -18.24 29.20
N LEU A 98 -9.51 -17.31 29.27
CA LEU A 98 -10.65 -17.43 30.20
C LEU A 98 -11.57 -18.60 29.84
N PHE A 99 -11.63 -18.98 28.57
CA PHE A 99 -12.36 -20.16 28.09
C PHE A 99 -11.51 -21.45 28.08
N GLY A 100 -10.35 -21.45 28.75
CA GLY A 100 -9.51 -22.64 28.93
C GLY A 100 -8.51 -22.91 27.79
N ASN A 101 -8.46 -22.08 26.74
CA ASN A 101 -7.46 -22.22 25.69
C ASN A 101 -6.17 -21.47 26.07
N THR A 102 -5.19 -22.23 26.56
CA THR A 102 -3.86 -21.71 26.95
C THR A 102 -2.76 -22.00 25.92
N SER A 103 -3.06 -22.76 24.87
CA SER A 103 -2.08 -23.15 23.84
C SER A 103 -2.02 -22.18 22.65
N ALA A 104 -3.09 -21.43 22.38
CA ALA A 104 -3.10 -20.45 21.31
C ALA A 104 -2.07 -19.33 21.56
N GLY A 105 -1.14 -19.15 20.61
CA GLY A 105 -0.09 -18.13 20.67
C GLY A 105 -0.40 -16.84 19.89
N TYR A 106 -1.34 -16.88 18.95
CA TYR A 106 -1.69 -15.75 18.10
C TYR A 106 -3.08 -15.93 17.48
N VAL A 107 -3.84 -14.84 17.38
CA VAL A 107 -5.12 -14.79 16.65
C VAL A 107 -4.95 -13.92 15.42
N ARG A 108 -5.26 -14.47 14.24
CA ARG A 108 -5.20 -13.77 12.96
C ARG A 108 -6.60 -13.36 12.53
N ALA A 109 -6.80 -12.08 12.24
CA ALA A 109 -8.01 -11.61 11.57
C ALA A 109 -7.95 -11.97 10.08
N MET A 110 -9.03 -12.54 9.55
CA MET A 110 -9.20 -12.82 8.13
C MET A 110 -10.26 -11.90 7.56
N VAL A 111 -10.08 -11.47 6.31
CA VAL A 111 -11.04 -10.62 5.59
C VAL A 111 -11.29 -11.21 4.19
N GLY A 112 -12.55 -11.26 3.77
CA GLY A 112 -12.97 -11.58 2.42
C GLY A 112 -13.60 -10.34 1.79
N PRO A 113 -12.83 -9.51 1.07
CA PRO A 113 -13.37 -8.30 0.46
C PRO A 113 -14.25 -8.64 -0.74
N GLU A 114 -15.41 -7.98 -0.83
CA GLU A 114 -16.24 -7.94 -2.03
C GLU A 114 -16.03 -6.59 -2.71
N GLN A 115 -15.81 -6.61 -4.02
CA GLN A 115 -15.48 -5.42 -4.79
C GLN A 115 -16.49 -5.20 -5.91
N GLU A 116 -17.12 -4.03 -5.90
CA GLU A 116 -18.06 -3.59 -6.93
C GLU A 116 -17.44 -2.47 -7.78
N TYR A 117 -17.79 -2.44 -9.06
CA TYR A 117 -17.36 -1.40 -10.00
C TYR A 117 -18.33 -1.28 -11.18
N PHE A 118 -18.35 -0.10 -11.80
CA PHE A 118 -19.05 0.16 -13.05
C PHE A 118 -18.04 0.31 -14.19
N LEU A 119 -18.39 -0.19 -15.37
CA LEU A 119 -17.59 -0.03 -16.57
C LEU A 119 -18.27 0.95 -17.51
N VAL A 120 -17.50 1.92 -17.98
CA VAL A 120 -17.92 2.90 -18.99
C VAL A 120 -16.93 2.82 -20.14
N ASP A 121 -17.43 2.90 -21.37
CA ASP A 121 -16.56 2.96 -22.54
C ASP A 121 -15.59 4.14 -22.43
N LYS A 122 -14.32 3.90 -22.76
CA LYS A 122 -13.27 4.91 -22.61
C LYS A 122 -13.54 6.16 -23.44
N ASN A 123 -14.06 6.03 -24.66
CA ASN A 123 -14.33 7.17 -25.52
C ASN A 123 -15.48 8.01 -24.96
N LEU A 124 -16.49 7.36 -24.35
CA LEU A 124 -17.58 8.06 -23.66
C LEU A 124 -17.10 8.73 -22.36
N ALA A 125 -16.22 8.08 -21.60
CA ALA A 125 -15.66 8.63 -20.37
C ALA A 125 -14.82 9.90 -20.63
N VAL A 126 -14.04 9.94 -21.73
CA VAL A 126 -13.25 11.12 -22.11
C VAL A 126 -14.13 12.33 -22.44
N LEU A 127 -15.34 12.10 -22.95
CA LEU A 127 -16.31 13.18 -23.21
C LEU A 127 -16.96 13.72 -21.92
N ARG A 128 -16.63 13.13 -20.76
CA ARG A 128 -17.18 13.48 -19.45
C ARG A 128 -16.06 13.91 -18.48
N PRO A 129 -15.66 15.21 -18.51
CA PRO A 129 -14.63 15.75 -17.62
C PRO A 129 -14.92 15.51 -16.13
N ASP A 130 -16.20 15.46 -15.75
CA ASP A 130 -16.61 15.16 -14.39
C ASP A 130 -16.27 13.74 -13.95
N ILE A 131 -16.49 12.73 -14.80
CA ILE A 131 -16.04 11.36 -14.51
C ILE A 131 -14.51 11.31 -14.40
N MET A 132 -13.79 11.97 -15.32
CA MET A 132 -12.32 11.94 -15.35
C MET A 132 -11.67 12.62 -14.14
N LEU A 133 -12.24 13.72 -13.66
CA LEU A 133 -11.65 14.53 -12.58
C LEU A 133 -12.20 14.19 -11.21
N ALA A 134 -13.49 13.85 -11.12
CA ALA A 134 -14.18 13.62 -9.84
C ALA A 134 -14.49 12.14 -9.58
N GLY A 135 -14.24 11.24 -10.55
CA GLY A 135 -14.53 9.81 -10.43
C GLY A 135 -16.03 9.47 -10.40
N ARG A 136 -16.91 10.44 -10.67
CA ARG A 136 -18.37 10.29 -10.67
C ARG A 136 -19.02 11.36 -11.55
N THR A 137 -20.26 11.14 -11.97
CA THR A 137 -21.03 12.15 -12.71
C THR A 137 -21.49 13.27 -11.77
N LEU A 138 -21.24 14.54 -12.13
CA LEU A 138 -21.72 15.71 -11.37
C LEU A 138 -23.11 16.19 -11.84
N LEU A 139 -23.42 15.94 -13.11
CA LEU A 139 -24.69 16.29 -13.74
C LEU A 139 -25.20 15.10 -14.56
N GLY A 140 -26.51 14.92 -14.59
CA GLY A 140 -27.16 13.85 -15.36
C GLY A 140 -28.56 13.54 -14.85
N ALA A 141 -29.34 12.84 -15.68
CA ALA A 141 -30.59 12.26 -15.23
C ALA A 141 -30.31 11.12 -14.22
N PRO A 142 -31.20 10.91 -13.24
CA PRO A 142 -31.08 9.79 -12.30
C PRO A 142 -31.06 8.46 -13.07
N SER A 143 -30.38 7.46 -12.50
CA SER A 143 -30.34 6.14 -13.12
C SER A 143 -31.77 5.58 -13.22
N PRO A 144 -32.15 4.92 -14.32
CA PRO A 144 -33.51 4.39 -14.49
C PRO A 144 -33.95 3.40 -13.39
N LYS A 145 -32.99 2.84 -12.64
CA LYS A 145 -33.22 1.90 -11.55
C LYS A 145 -32.88 2.46 -10.16
N GLY A 146 -32.54 3.75 -10.05
CA GLY A 146 -32.20 4.38 -8.76
C GLY A 146 -30.99 3.80 -8.04
N GLN A 147 -30.11 3.11 -8.77
CA GLN A 147 -28.79 2.68 -8.28
C GLN A 147 -27.76 3.79 -8.45
#